data_AF-A0A3D5DE86-F1
#
_entry.id   AF-A0A3D5DE86-F1
#
_cell.length_a   1.000
_cell.length_b   1.000
_cell.length_c   1.000
_cell.angle_alpha   90.00
_cell.angle_beta   90.00
_cell.angle_gamma   90.00
#
_symmetry.space_group_name_H-M   'P 1'
#
loop_
_entity.id
_entity.type
_entity.pdbx_description
1 polymer ?
#
loop_
_entity_poly.entity_id
_entity_poly.type
_entity_poly.pdbx_seq_one_letter_code
_entity_poly.pdbx_strand_id
1 'polypeptide(L)'
;MLIGLALLLTNALGTAKRPIVASQVADIIRFRETIRAFTIASEDTGSTTPSGLYKPNNIFVDLGRAFYIENINKHVEISPTFVVGVL
;
A
#
# COMPACT_ATOMS: atom_id res chain seq x y z
N MET A 1 -5.16 -1.49 -6.09
CA MET A 1 -6.50 -2.11 -6.17
C MET A 1 -6.85 -2.99 -4.97
N LEU A 2 -5.90 -3.32 -4.07
CA LEU A 2 -6.12 -4.21 -2.92
C LEU A 2 -7.11 -3.67 -1.86
N ILE A 3 -7.04 -2.37 -1.53
CA ILE A 3 -7.92 -1.76 -0.50
C ILE A 3 -9.39 -1.79 -0.89
N GLY A 4 -9.71 -1.50 -2.16
CA GLY A 4 -11.09 -1.51 -2.63
C GLY A 4 -11.73 -2.89 -2.52
N LEU A 5 -10.96 -3.95 -2.79
CA LEU A 5 -11.40 -5.33 -2.64
C LEU A 5 -11.57 -5.73 -1.17
N ALA A 6 -10.64 -5.36 -0.29
CA ALA A 6 -10.77 -5.59 1.15
C ALA A 6 -11.97 -4.86 1.75
N LEU A 7 -12.25 -3.62 1.32
CA LEU A 7 -13.41 -2.85 1.77
C LEU A 7 -14.73 -3.46 1.28
N LEU A 8 -14.78 -3.90 0.01
CA LEU A 8 -15.94 -4.58 -0.55
C LEU A 8 -16.21 -5.92 0.15
N LEU A 9 -15.17 -6.73 0.41
CA LEU A 9 -15.30 -8.01 1.12
C LEU A 9 -15.77 -7.82 2.55
N THR A 10 -15.15 -6.91 3.32
CA THR A 10 -15.53 -6.66 4.72
C THR A 10 -16.94 -6.07 4.84
N ASN A 11 -17.38 -5.30 3.86
CA ASN A 11 -18.76 -4.80 3.81
C ASN A 11 -19.76 -5.89 3.39
N ALA A 12 -19.41 -6.75 2.42
CA ALA A 12 -20.25 -7.86 1.98
C ALA A 12 -20.44 -8.94 3.07
N LEU A 13 -19.40 -9.23 3.86
CA LEU A 13 -19.44 -10.18 4.97
C LEU A 13 -20.00 -9.54 6.27
N GLY A 14 -20.30 -8.23 6.28
CA GLY A 14 -20.78 -7.52 7.47
C GLY A 14 -19.75 -7.38 8.60
N THR A 15 -18.49 -7.74 8.37
CA THR A 15 -17.40 -7.73 9.35
C THR A 15 -16.73 -6.36 9.49
N ALA A 16 -17.06 -5.39 8.63
CA ALA A 16 -16.48 -4.04 8.62
C ALA A 16 -16.60 -3.27 9.95
N LYS A 17 -17.61 -3.58 10.78
CA LYS A 17 -17.82 -2.94 12.09
C LYS A 17 -16.94 -3.51 13.21
N ARG A 18 -16.26 -4.65 12.98
CA ARG A 18 -15.38 -5.24 14.00
C ARG A 18 -14.09 -4.41 14.12
N PRO A 19 -13.68 -3.99 15.34
CA PRO A 19 -12.52 -3.11 15.53
C PRO A 19 -11.19 -3.74 15.04
N ILE A 20 -11.08 -5.06 15.12
CA ILE A 20 -9.93 -5.82 14.61
C ILE A 20 -9.80 -5.67 13.09
N VAL A 21 -10.92 -5.82 12.37
CA VAL A 21 -10.98 -5.71 10.91
C VAL A 21 -10.69 -4.27 10.47
N ALA A 22 -11.25 -3.28 11.18
CA ALA A 22 -10.99 -1.87 10.90
C ALA A 22 -9.51 -1.49 11.08
N SER A 23 -8.83 -2.01 12.12
CA SER A 23 -7.39 -1.80 12.32
C SER A 23 -6.56 -2.39 11.19
N GLN A 24 -6.88 -3.61 10.76
CA GLN A 24 -6.18 -4.28 9.66
C GLN A 24 -6.37 -3.54 8.33
N VAL A 25 -7.59 -3.06 8.05
CA VAL A 25 -7.86 -2.22 6.86
C VAL A 25 -7.08 -0.90 6.94
N ALA A 26 -6.99 -0.28 8.11
CA ALA A 26 -6.21 0.94 8.33
C ALA A 26 -4.72 0.74 8.04
N ASP A 27 -4.14 -0.42 8.41
CA ASP A 27 -2.75 -0.74 8.11
C ASP A 27 -2.49 -0.92 6.60
N ILE A 28 -3.43 -1.52 5.87
CA ILE A 28 -3.35 -1.63 4.40
C ILE A 28 -3.46 -0.23 3.74
N ILE A 29 -4.31 0.66 4.28
CA ILE A 29 -4.40 2.05 3.83
C ILE A 29 -3.08 2.78 4.06
N ARG A 30 -2.49 2.64 5.25
CA ARG A 30 -1.19 3.22 5.58
C ARG A 30 -0.12 2.75 4.60
N PHE A 31 -0.06 1.45 4.33
CA PHE A 31 0.91 0.89 3.38
C PHE A 31 0.82 1.52 1.98
N ARG A 32 -0.39 1.68 1.45
CA ARG A 32 -0.60 2.34 0.15
C ARG A 32 -0.12 3.79 0.17
N GLU A 33 -0.48 4.52 1.21
CA GLU A 33 -0.17 5.95 1.26
C GLU A 33 1.33 6.20 1.48
N THR A 34 2.03 5.29 2.14
CA THR A 34 3.51 5.30 2.21
C THR A 34 4.15 5.13 0.82
N ILE A 35 3.69 4.17 0.01
CA ILE A 35 4.22 3.99 -1.36
C ILE A 35 3.95 5.23 -2.21
N ARG A 36 2.74 5.78 -2.08
CA ARG A 36 2.36 7.02 -2.78
C ARG A 36 3.25 8.19 -2.37
N ALA A 37 3.56 8.32 -1.07
CA ALA A 37 4.46 9.35 -0.57
C ALA A 37 5.88 9.20 -1.17
N PHE A 38 6.39 7.96 -1.29
CA PHE A 38 7.67 7.71 -1.97
C PHE A 38 7.63 8.10 -3.46
N THR A 39 6.52 7.86 -4.16
CA THR A 39 6.36 8.31 -5.55
C THR A 39 6.40 9.84 -5.65
N ILE A 40 5.63 10.54 -4.83
CA ILE A 40 5.61 12.01 -4.82
C ILE A 40 7.00 12.57 -4.48
N ALA A 41 7.68 12.00 -3.47
CA ALA A 41 9.03 12.42 -3.11
C ALA A 41 10.05 12.17 -4.25
N SER A 42 9.89 11.09 -5.00
CA SER A 42 10.73 10.81 -6.16
C SER A 42 10.51 11.79 -7.31
N GLU A 43 9.28 12.27 -7.47
CA GLU A 43 8.89 13.27 -8.47
C GLU A 43 9.27 14.70 -8.05
N ASP A 44 9.30 15.03 -6.76
CA ASP A 44 9.66 16.38 -6.32
C ASP A 44 11.19 16.58 -6.30
N THR A 45 11.94 15.52 -5.99
CA THR A 45 13.41 15.56 -5.90
C THR A 45 14.11 15.10 -7.18
N GLY A 46 13.37 14.95 -8.28
CA GLY A 46 13.92 14.55 -9.58
C GLY A 46 14.88 15.59 -10.16
N SER A 47 15.82 15.12 -10.98
CA SER A 47 16.82 15.98 -11.63
C SER A 47 16.74 15.82 -13.15
N THR A 48 16.95 16.94 -13.85
CA THR A 48 16.97 16.96 -15.30
C THR A 48 18.36 16.54 -15.79
N THR A 49 18.41 15.48 -16.58
CA THR A 49 19.66 15.05 -17.23
C THR A 49 20.16 16.11 -18.22
N PRO A 50 21.47 16.15 -18.54
CA PRO A 50 22.03 17.13 -19.48
C PRO A 50 21.38 17.13 -20.87
N SER A 51 20.67 16.04 -21.22
CA SER A 51 19.94 15.89 -22.48
C SER A 51 18.49 16.40 -22.43
N GLY A 52 18.08 17.06 -21.33
CA GLY A 52 16.73 17.62 -21.16
C GLY A 52 15.67 16.63 -20.65
N LEU A 53 16.04 15.37 -20.39
CA LEU A 53 15.11 14.37 -19.84
C LEU A 53 14.99 14.51 -18.32
N TYR A 54 13.77 14.74 -17.83
CA TYR A 54 13.46 14.74 -16.40
C TYR A 54 13.47 13.32 -15.85
N LYS A 55 14.37 13.01 -14.92
CA LYS A 55 14.44 11.71 -14.26
C LYS A 55 14.05 11.85 -12.79
N PRO A 56 12.99 11.17 -12.33
CA PRO A 56 12.66 11.08 -10.91
C PRO A 56 13.83 10.53 -10.10
N ASN A 57 13.93 10.91 -8.83
CA ASN A 57 15.01 10.50 -7.97
C ASN A 57 14.95 8.97 -7.72
N ASN A 58 15.98 8.27 -8.17
CA ASN A 58 16.08 6.82 -8.07
C ASN A 58 16.14 6.33 -6.62
N ILE A 59 16.69 7.12 -5.70
CA ILE A 59 16.78 6.74 -4.27
C ILE A 59 15.39 6.48 -3.71
N PHE A 60 14.45 7.40 -3.92
CA PHE A 60 13.08 7.25 -3.41
C PHE A 60 12.30 6.15 -4.15
N VAL A 61 12.56 5.95 -5.44
CA VAL A 61 11.97 4.84 -6.21
C VAL A 61 12.43 3.48 -5.68
N ASP A 62 13.75 3.33 -5.46
CA ASP A 62 14.35 2.07 -5.01
C ASP A 62 13.97 1.78 -3.55
N LEU A 63 13.94 2.79 -2.68
CA LEU A 63 13.44 2.64 -1.31
C LEU A 63 11.95 2.31 -1.26
N GLY A 64 11.13 2.93 -2.11
CA GLY A 64 9.71 2.62 -2.21
C GLY A 64 9.47 1.17 -2.66
N ARG A 65 10.31 0.66 -3.57
CA ARG A 65 10.29 -0.75 -4.01
C ARG A 65 10.77 -1.71 -2.92
N ALA A 66 11.85 -1.38 -2.20
CA ALA A 66 12.33 -2.17 -1.08
C ALA A 66 11.25 -2.29 0.02
N PHE A 67 10.66 -1.17 0.41
CA PHE A 67 9.55 -1.14 1.37
C PHE A 67 8.35 -1.97 0.92
N TYR A 68 8.02 -1.94 -0.38
CA TYR A 68 6.96 -2.78 -0.94
C TYR A 68 7.27 -4.26 -0.81
N ILE A 69 8.48 -4.70 -1.19
CA ILE A 69 8.88 -6.11 -1.16
C ILE A 69 8.93 -6.65 0.28
N GLU A 70 9.36 -5.84 1.24
CA GLU A 70 9.41 -6.23 2.65
C GLU A 70 8.03 -6.42 3.30
N ASN A 71 7.05 -5.60 2.90
CA ASN A 71 5.75 -5.54 3.57
C ASN A 71 4.60 -6.16 2.79
N ILE A 72 4.76 -6.47 1.49
CA ILE A 72 3.68 -7.05 0.69
C ILE A 72 3.19 -8.40 1.25
N ASN A 73 4.11 -9.26 1.68
CA ASN A 73 3.74 -10.59 2.20
C ASN A 73 2.84 -10.50 3.42
N LYS A 74 3.11 -9.55 4.33
CA LYS A 74 2.31 -9.31 5.54
C LYS A 74 0.90 -8.85 5.20
N HIS A 75 0.72 -8.02 4.18
CA HIS A 75 -0.60 -7.49 3.81
C HIS A 75 -1.40 -8.43 2.90
N VAL A 76 -0.74 -9.27 2.10
CA VAL A 76 -1.40 -10.33 1.32
C VAL A 76 -1.90 -11.45 2.23
N GLU A 77 -1.15 -11.81 3.28
CA GLU A 77 -1.53 -12.83 4.26
C GLU A 77 -2.73 -12.42 5.15
N ILE A 78 -2.92 -11.12 5.37
CA ILE A 78 -4.10 -10.60 6.10
C ILE A 78 -5.39 -10.76 5.27
N SER A 79 -5.31 -10.82 3.93
CA SER A 79 -6.47 -10.99 3.04
C SER A 79 -7.28 -12.27 3.30
N PRO A 80 -6.68 -13.47 3.41
CA PRO A 80 -7.40 -14.68 3.79
C PRO A 80 -7.88 -14.67 5.24
N THR A 81 -7.21 -13.98 6.18
CA THR A 81 -7.69 -13.84 7.57
C THR A 81 -9.04 -13.13 7.64
N PHE A 82 -9.30 -12.13 6.79
CA PHE A 82 -10.63 -11.48 6.71
C PHE A 82 -11.75 -12.43 6.29
N VAL A 83 -11.43 -13.48 5.52
CA VAL A 83 -12.38 -14.48 5.03
C VAL A 83 -12.54 -15.62 6.04
N VAL A 84 -11.45 -16.05 6.68
CA VAL A 84 -11.43 -17.21 7.59
C VAL A 84 -11.85 -16.86 9.02
N GLY A 85 -11.62 -15.63 9.51
CA GLY A 85 -12.04 -15.17 10.85
C GLY A 85 -13.56 -15.01 11.04
N VAL A 86 -14.35 -15.61 10.16
CA VAL A 86 -15.81 -15.72 10.19
C VAL A 86 -16.28 -17.14 10.53
N LEU A 87 -15.38 -18.13 10.49
CA LEU A 87 -15.59 -19.52 10.98
C LEU A 87 -14.85 -19.72 12.31
#